data_AF-A0A7L3MHB1-F1
#
_entry.id   AF-A0A7L3MHB1-F1
#
_cell.length_a   1.000
_cell.length_b   1.000
_cell.length_c   1.000
_cell.angle_alpha   90.00
_cell.angle_beta   90.00
_cell.angle_gamma   90.00
#
_symmetry.space_group_name_H-M   'P 1'
#
loop_
_entity.id
_entity.type
_entity.pdbx_description
1 polymer ?
#
loop_
_entity_poly.entity_id
_entity_poly.type
_entity_poly.pdbx_seq_one_letter_code
_entity_poly.pdbx_strand_id
1 'polypeptide(L)' 'ISKMNKDAQMRATINQKLIETGERERLKELLRAKLIECGWKDQLKAHCKDVIKEKGLEHVTVDDLVAEITPKGR' A
#
# COMPACT_ATOMS: atom_id res chain seq x y z
N ILE A 1 3.26 20.68 26.45
CA ILE A 1 3.01 19.92 25.18
C ILE A 1 3.93 18.71 25.19
N SER A 2 3.39 17.48 25.25
CA SER A 2 4.18 16.24 25.30
C SER A 2 4.98 16.04 23.99
N LYS A 3 6.13 15.37 24.07
CA LYS A 3 7.01 15.09 22.92
C LYS A 3 6.25 14.46 21.74
N MET A 4 5.37 13.50 22.03
CA MET A 4 4.52 12.84 21.03
C MET A 4 3.64 13.80 20.23
N ASN A 5 3.14 14.87 20.86
CA ASN A 5 2.31 15.86 20.19
C ASN A 5 3.13 16.74 19.22
N LYS A 6 4.37 17.09 19.60
CA LYS A 6 5.30 17.79 18.69
C LYS A 6 5.67 16.93 17.49
N ASP A 7 5.91 15.63 17.69
CA ASP A 7 6.24 14.70 16.60
C ASP A 7 5.06 14.52 15.63
N ALA A 8 3.83 14.46 16.15
CA ALA A 8 2.62 14.37 15.33
C ALA A 8 2.42 15.63 14.48
N GLN A 9 2.58 16.81 15.09
CA GLN A 9 2.52 18.09 14.39
C GLN A 9 3.61 18.19 13.30
N MET A 10 4.83 17.76 13.60
CA MET A 10 5.92 17.75 12.63
C MET A 10 5.60 16.84 11.43
N ARG A 11 5.08 15.63 11.66
CA ARG A 11 4.65 14.72 10.57
C ARG A 11 3.55 15.35 9.71
N ALA A 12 2.58 16.02 10.34
CA ALA A 12 1.52 16.70 9.62
C ALA A 12 2.06 17.80 8.71
N THR A 13 2.97 18.66 9.22
CA THR A 13 3.61 19.71 8.43
C THR A 13 4.40 19.15 7.25
N ILE A 14 5.16 18.07 7.46
CA ILE A 14 5.92 17.42 6.37
C ILE A 14 4.96 16.87 5.30
N ASN A 15 3.91 16.15 5.71
CA ASN A 15 2.94 15.61 4.77
C ASN A 15 2.22 16.69 3.97
N GLN A 16 1.86 17.80 4.62
CA GLN A 16 1.23 18.94 3.95
C GLN A 16 2.15 19.50 2.87
N LYS A 17 3.44 19.70 3.19
CA LYS A 17 4.42 20.21 2.23
C LYS A 17 4.63 19.26 1.05
N LEU A 18 4.69 17.94 1.29
CA LEU A 18 4.79 16.94 0.23
C LEU A 18 3.60 16.97 -0.73
N ILE A 19 2.40 17.25 -0.22
CA ILE A 19 1.18 17.39 -1.03
C ILE A 19 1.24 18.69 -1.85
N GLU A 20 1.54 19.82 -1.21
CA GLU A 20 1.54 21.14 -1.85
C GLU A 20 2.58 21.27 -2.97
N THR A 21 3.72 20.60 -2.83
CA THR A 21 4.76 20.61 -3.87
C THR A 21 4.56 19.53 -4.95
N GLY A 22 3.53 18.68 -4.83
CA GLY A 22 3.31 17.53 -5.71
C GLY A 22 4.34 16.40 -5.56
N GLU A 23 5.19 16.46 -4.53
CA GLU A 23 6.24 15.46 -4.30
C GLU A 23 5.63 14.14 -3.81
N ARG A 24 4.47 14.18 -3.15
CA ARG A 24 3.73 12.98 -2.75
C ARG A 24 3.33 12.14 -3.97
N GLU A 25 2.84 12.78 -5.02
CA GLU A 25 2.46 12.13 -6.27
C GLU A 25 3.68 11.54 -6.98
N ARG A 26 4.78 12.29 -7.06
CA ARG A 26 6.05 11.82 -7.61
C ARG A 26 6.61 10.61 -6.86
N LEU A 27 6.59 10.64 -5.52
CA LEU A 27 7.02 9.51 -4.68
C LEU A 27 6.10 8.29 -4.87
N LYS A 28 4.80 8.50 -5.00
CA LYS A 28 3.82 7.44 -5.28
C LYS A 28 4.07 6.78 -6.64
N GLU A 29 4.36 7.56 -7.67
CA GLU A 29 4.69 7.05 -9.01
C GLU A 29 6.03 6.30 -9.01
N LEU A 30 7.06 6.85 -8.36
CA LEU A 30 8.36 6.19 -8.21
C LEU A 30 8.22 4.84 -7.49
N LEU A 31 7.48 4.80 -6.38
CA LEU A 31 7.20 3.56 -5.66
C LEU A 31 6.48 2.55 -6.56
N ARG A 32 5.44 2.99 -7.28
CA ARG A 32 4.70 2.13 -8.21
C ARG A 32 5.62 1.56 -9.29
N ALA A 33 6.48 2.37 -9.88
CA ALA A 33 7.44 1.94 -10.89
C ALA A 33 8.39 0.88 -10.32
N LYS A 34 8.94 1.11 -9.12
CA LYS A 34 9.84 0.16 -8.46
C LYS A 34 9.17 -1.16 -8.10
N LEU A 35 7.92 -1.13 -7.62
CA LEU A 35 7.14 -2.35 -7.33
C LEU A 35 6.78 -3.14 -8.60
N ILE A 36 6.66 -2.48 -9.74
CA ILE A 36 6.48 -3.17 -11.03
C ILE A 36 7.82 -3.76 -11.49
N GLU A 37 8.89 -2.95 -11.47
CA GLU A 37 10.24 -3.33 -11.91
C GLU A 37 10.79 -4.54 -11.15
N CYS A 38 10.60 -4.59 -9.82
CA CYS A 38 11.04 -5.73 -9.01
C CYS A 38 10.09 -6.94 -9.06
N GLY A 39 9.00 -6.87 -9.83
CA GLY A 39 8.03 -7.95 -9.99
C GLY A 39 7.05 -8.12 -8.81
N TRP A 40 7.06 -7.23 -7.81
CA TRP A 40 6.16 -7.30 -6.65
C TRP A 40 4.69 -7.36 -7.09
N LYS A 41 4.30 -6.56 -8.08
CA LYS A 41 2.91 -6.53 -8.59
C LYS A 41 2.47 -7.89 -9.13
N ASP A 42 3.35 -8.56 -9.87
CA ASP A 42 3.03 -9.84 -10.50
C ASP A 42 3.02 -10.98 -9.48
N GLN A 43 3.93 -10.96 -8.50
CA GLN A 43 3.95 -11.90 -7.39
C GLN A 43 2.68 -11.78 -6.52
N LEU A 44 2.26 -10.56 -6.20
CA LEU A 44 1.03 -10.35 -5.41
C LEU A 44 -0.22 -10.76 -6.20
N LYS A 45 -0.25 -10.50 -7.51
CA LYS A 45 -1.33 -10.97 -8.41
C LYS A 45 -1.37 -12.49 -8.49
N ALA A 46 -0.23 -13.17 -8.56
CA ALA A 46 -0.17 -14.63 -8.55
C ALA A 46 -0.73 -15.19 -7.24
N HIS A 47 -0.29 -14.66 -6.11
CA HIS A 47 -0.80 -15.09 -4.80
C HIS A 47 -2.31 -14.86 -4.64
N CYS A 48 -2.80 -13.71 -5.09
CA CYS A 48 -4.24 -13.42 -5.13
C CYS A 48 -5.03 -14.47 -5.92
N LYS A 49 -4.51 -14.92 -7.08
CA LYS A 49 -5.15 -16.01 -7.85
C LYS A 49 -5.15 -17.33 -7.09
N ASP A 50 -4.09 -17.64 -6.35
CA ASP A 50 -4.00 -18.88 -5.57
C ASP A 50 -5.04 -18.87 -4.43
N VAL A 51 -5.17 -17.75 -3.71
CA VAL A 51 -6.22 -17.57 -2.69
C VAL A 51 -7.62 -17.75 -3.28
N ILE A 52 -7.90 -17.16 -4.45
CA ILE A 52 -9.21 -17.31 -5.11
C ILE A 52 -9.46 -18.76 -5.55
N LYS A 53 -8.43 -19.47 -6.03
CA LYS A 53 -8.55 -20.89 -6.40
C LYS A 53 -8.84 -21.79 -5.19
N GLU A 54 -8.20 -21.52 -4.06
CA GLU A 54 -8.36 -22.30 -2.83
C GLU A 54 -9.72 -22.08 -2.18
N LYS A 55 -10.19 -20.83 -2.12
CA LYS A 55 -11.46 -20.47 -1.47
C LYS A 55 -12.67 -20.60 -2.40
N GLY A 56 -12.47 -20.50 -3.71
CA GLY A 56 -13.53 -20.45 -4.71
C GLY A 56 -14.05 -19.02 -4.94
N LEU A 57 -14.30 -18.66 -6.21
CA LEU A 57 -14.67 -17.29 -6.60
C LEU A 57 -15.99 -16.81 -5.96
N GLU A 58 -16.94 -17.72 -5.72
CA GLU A 58 -18.24 -17.40 -5.13
C GLU A 58 -18.17 -17.14 -3.62
N HIS A 59 -17.06 -17.50 -2.96
CA HIS A 59 -16.88 -17.43 -1.51
C HIS A 59 -15.89 -16.35 -1.05
N VAL A 60 -15.43 -15.48 -1.96
CA VAL A 60 -14.42 -14.46 -1.64
C VAL A 60 -14.92 -13.08 -2.04
N THR A 61 -15.00 -12.17 -1.07
CA THR A 61 -15.18 -10.75 -1.36
C THR A 61 -13.83 -10.07 -1.61
N VAL A 62 -13.88 -8.85 -2.16
CA VAL A 62 -12.67 -8.02 -2.32
C VAL A 62 -12.04 -7.73 -0.95
N ASP A 63 -12.84 -7.49 0.08
CA ASP A 63 -12.33 -7.18 1.42
C ASP A 63 -11.65 -8.38 2.07
N ASP A 64 -12.21 -9.59 1.91
CA ASP A 64 -11.58 -10.84 2.38
C ASP A 64 -10.24 -11.06 1.69
N LEU A 65 -10.20 -10.84 0.38
CA LEU A 65 -9.00 -10.97 -0.43
C LEU A 65 -7.94 -9.94 -0.03
N VAL A 66 -8.34 -8.68 0.21
CA VAL A 66 -7.43 -7.64 0.73
C VAL A 66 -6.88 -8.05 2.08
N ALA A 67 -7.72 -8.47 3.02
CA ALA A 67 -7.28 -8.90 4.35
C ALA A 67 -6.26 -10.05 4.28
N GLU A 68 -6.47 -11.01 3.37
CA GLU A 68 -5.60 -12.16 3.16
C GLU A 68 -4.26 -11.79 2.52
N ILE A 69 -4.26 -10.98 1.45
CA ILE A 69 -3.03 -10.70 0.68
C ILE A 69 -2.19 -9.57 1.28
N THR A 70 -2.77 -8.70 2.10
CA THR A 70 -2.06 -7.52 2.63
C THR A 70 -0.83 -7.88 3.48
N PRO A 71 -0.86 -8.90 4.37
CA PRO A 71 0.35 -9.34 5.10
C PRO A 71 1.52 -9.73 4.19
N LYS A 72 1.26 -10.28 3.00
CA LYS A 72 2.30 -10.62 2.02
C LYS A 72 2.72 -9.43 1.15
N GLY A 73 1.84 -8.44 0.99
CA GLY A 73 2.10 -7.26 0.19
C GLY A 73 2.89 -6.15 0.90
N ARG A 74 2.88 -6.09 2.24
CA ARG A 74 3.59 -5.07 3.04
C ARG A 74 5.03 -5.49 3.32
#